data_AF-A0A550BVY4-F1
#
_entry.id   AF-A0A550BVY4-F1
#
_cell.length_a   1.000
_cell.length_b   1.000
_cell.length_c   1.000
_cell.angle_alpha   90.00
_cell.angle_beta   90.00
_cell.angle_gamma   90.00
#
_symmetry.space_group_name_H-M   'P 1'
#
loop_
_entity.id
_entity.type
_entity.pdbx_description
1 polymer ?
#
loop_
_entity_poly.entity_id
_entity_poly.type
_entity_poly.pdbx_seq_one_letter_code
_entity_poly.pdbx_strand_id
1 'polypeptide(L)'
;SRTNVGTLCWRALRSHWKKRPFLNAQPKVLKDLSPKHKLPSHPFSSRGIMCSTNIDALIFDLVPPKTLHAILQTPTWFDYERGRLTEDEAYEAVASKFDLGAQDVAVAFQGARDSLSSRPFMVDLIRDLKRDGGRCLPCPTSLHQTGPSSAPSPPTGTSSMPCTRRRRRASASPTLASSGTSSRRPASTRHTPAFVDDKFDNVLAARSFGMKGVVYDEFSNVQRTLRNICGNPVARGFAFMHEHAGRHVSFTSTGHVIQENFAQLLILEALGDPALVDYTKYDGPFNFFRGGGQFTTRNFPFDADTSSIGLTIAEGITEETKHRVMDEMLRLRNTDGILQVYFDPSRPRVDPIVCVNALCFFYFNGRGDELSETLDWVEAVLRHRAYLHGTRYYEPAEAFLYFLCRLLAISERARAAWRVNMPGDALALAMRVISCRALVSMPLQICSGSWRCNRLTVAGTRMVLQIRLKRGLIANR
;
A
#
# COMPACT_ATOMS: atom_id res chain seq x y z
N SER A 1 -15.01 -56.45 14.50
CA SER A 1 -13.63 -56.72 14.06
C SER A 1 -13.38 -55.97 12.77
N ARG A 2 -12.31 -55.15 12.72
CA ARG A 2 -11.37 -54.87 11.59
C ARG A 2 -11.92 -55.04 10.16
N THR A 3 -11.74 -54.16 9.17
CA THR A 3 -10.80 -53.05 8.93
C THR A 3 -11.15 -52.37 7.59
N ASN A 4 -11.00 -51.04 7.55
CA ASN A 4 -10.44 -50.16 6.50
C ASN A 4 -10.03 -50.70 5.11
N VAL A 5 -10.32 -49.87 4.08
CA VAL A 5 -9.51 -49.38 2.90
C VAL A 5 -10.53 -49.00 1.80
N GLY A 6 -10.65 -47.79 1.24
CA GLY A 6 -9.68 -46.73 1.02
C GLY A 6 -9.30 -46.68 -0.48
N THR A 7 -9.62 -45.56 -1.15
CA THR A 7 -8.87 -45.06 -2.33
C THR A 7 -9.19 -45.65 -3.72
N LEU A 8 -10.17 -45.09 -4.45
CA LEU A 8 -10.21 -45.12 -5.93
C LEU A 8 -11.34 -44.25 -6.51
N CYS A 9 -11.13 -42.93 -6.66
CA CYS A 9 -11.77 -42.16 -7.75
C CYS A 9 -11.27 -40.70 -7.93
N TRP A 10 -9.99 -40.40 -7.72
CA TRP A 10 -9.42 -39.07 -8.05
C TRP A 10 -8.11 -39.13 -8.85
N ARG A 11 -7.98 -40.16 -9.70
CA ARG A 11 -6.81 -40.38 -10.59
C ARG A 11 -7.09 -40.20 -12.09
N ALA A 12 -8.23 -39.67 -12.50
CA ALA A 12 -8.60 -39.55 -13.92
C ALA A 12 -8.47 -38.15 -14.56
N LEU A 13 -8.02 -37.10 -13.86
CA LEU A 13 -7.99 -35.73 -14.42
C LEU A 13 -6.66 -34.97 -14.19
N ARG A 14 -5.52 -35.67 -14.16
CA ARG A 14 -4.19 -35.06 -13.97
C ARG A 14 -3.09 -35.50 -14.95
N SER A 15 -3.42 -36.17 -16.07
CA SER A 15 -2.40 -36.70 -17.01
C SER A 15 -2.31 -36.02 -18.38
N HIS A 16 -3.04 -34.93 -18.63
CA HIS A 16 -2.81 -34.11 -19.81
C HIS A 16 -2.70 -32.66 -19.41
N TRP A 17 -1.45 -32.16 -19.37
CA TRP A 17 -1.02 -30.81 -19.77
C TRP A 17 0.39 -30.51 -19.22
N LYS A 18 1.39 -31.21 -19.75
CA LYS A 18 2.77 -30.72 -19.84
C LYS A 18 3.44 -31.40 -21.04
N LYS A 19 3.48 -30.70 -22.19
CA LYS A 19 4.64 -30.60 -23.11
C LYS A 19 4.24 -29.89 -24.43
N ARG A 20 4.91 -28.76 -24.67
CA ARG A 20 5.34 -28.19 -25.98
C ARG A 20 4.38 -27.21 -26.72
N PRO A 21 4.93 -26.31 -27.57
CA PRO A 21 4.79 -24.85 -27.42
C PRO A 21 4.06 -24.15 -28.60
N PHE A 22 3.81 -22.84 -28.42
CA PHE A 22 3.45 -21.82 -29.43
C PHE A 22 2.28 -22.13 -30.37
N LEU A 23 1.16 -21.41 -30.24
CA LEU A 23 0.54 -20.59 -31.30
C LEU A 23 -0.86 -20.08 -30.89
N ASN A 24 -1.15 -18.88 -31.37
CA ASN A 24 -2.39 -18.12 -31.27
C ASN A 24 -3.67 -18.96 -31.44
N ALA A 25 -4.59 -18.86 -30.47
CA ALA A 25 -6.03 -18.96 -30.72
C ALA A 25 -6.81 -18.30 -29.56
N GLN A 26 -7.51 -17.22 -29.87
CA GLN A 26 -8.51 -16.56 -29.02
C GLN A 26 -9.83 -17.35 -29.03
N PRO A 27 -10.60 -17.42 -27.93
CA PRO A 27 -12.03 -17.65 -27.99
C PRO A 27 -12.78 -16.30 -28.00
N LYS A 28 -13.57 -16.11 -29.06
CA LYS A 28 -14.64 -15.11 -29.15
C LYS A 28 -15.79 -15.44 -28.18
N VAL A 29 -16.69 -14.46 -28.01
CA VAL A 29 -18.00 -14.45 -27.33
C VAL A 29 -17.91 -13.83 -25.92
N LEU A 30 -18.61 -12.75 -25.54
CA LEU A 30 -19.75 -12.00 -26.09
C LEU A 30 -19.56 -10.50 -25.76
N LYS A 31 -19.87 -9.65 -26.75
CA LYS A 31 -19.79 -8.19 -26.71
C LYS A 31 -20.94 -7.64 -25.86
N ASP A 32 -20.63 -6.78 -24.91
CA ASP A 32 -21.50 -5.67 -24.55
C ASP A 32 -20.67 -4.42 -24.24
N LEU A 33 -21.19 -3.29 -24.71
CA LEU A 33 -20.49 -2.08 -25.07
C LEU A 33 -20.16 -1.20 -23.85
N SER A 34 -18.88 -0.94 -23.62
CA SER A 34 -18.42 0.30 -22.99
C SER A 34 -17.10 0.72 -23.66
N PRO A 35 -16.94 1.97 -24.12
CA PRO A 35 -15.77 2.37 -24.86
C PRO A 35 -14.58 2.52 -23.90
N LYS A 36 -13.71 1.49 -23.88
CA LYS A 36 -12.35 1.60 -23.35
C LYS A 36 -11.55 2.52 -24.28
N HIS A 37 -11.60 3.82 -24.03
CA HIS A 37 -10.64 4.76 -24.61
C HIS A 37 -9.25 4.50 -24.01
N LYS A 38 -8.47 3.61 -24.65
CA LYS A 38 -7.01 3.67 -24.57
C LYS A 38 -6.56 4.84 -25.42
N LEU A 39 -6.31 5.98 -24.78
CA LEU A 39 -5.65 7.12 -25.42
C LEU A 39 -4.14 6.84 -25.51
N PRO A 40 -3.49 7.01 -26.67
CA PRO A 40 -2.04 6.99 -26.77
C PRO A 40 -1.51 8.35 -26.26
N SER A 41 -0.85 8.37 -25.10
CA SER A 41 -0.34 9.60 -24.49
C SER A 41 1.20 9.64 -24.48
N HIS A 42 1.78 10.57 -25.23
CA HIS A 42 3.16 11.09 -25.10
C HIS A 42 3.19 12.54 -25.65
N PRO A 43 4.14 13.43 -25.29
CA PRO A 43 4.62 13.78 -23.96
C PRO A 43 4.73 15.33 -23.80
N PHE A 44 4.30 15.93 -22.69
CA PHE A 44 4.56 17.37 -22.44
C PHE A 44 4.58 17.71 -20.93
N SER A 45 5.75 18.14 -20.47
CA SER A 45 6.00 18.61 -19.11
C SER A 45 5.14 19.85 -18.80
N SER A 46 4.48 19.84 -17.65
CA SER A 46 3.32 20.64 -17.19
C SER A 46 2.00 20.49 -17.94
N ARG A 47 2.00 20.43 -19.28
CA ARG A 47 0.74 20.33 -20.06
C ARG A 47 0.05 18.98 -19.91
N GLY A 48 0.77 17.89 -19.58
CA GLY A 48 0.20 16.58 -19.30
C GLY A 48 -0.26 16.38 -17.85
N ILE A 49 0.18 17.25 -16.93
CA ILE A 49 -0.10 17.15 -15.49
C ILE A 49 -1.22 18.09 -15.08
N MET A 50 -1.10 19.38 -15.39
CA MET A 50 -2.04 20.42 -14.96
C MET A 50 -3.15 20.68 -15.98
N CYS A 51 -2.88 20.34 -17.24
CA CYS A 51 -3.80 20.54 -18.34
C CYS A 51 -4.01 19.23 -19.12
N SER A 52 -4.96 19.23 -20.03
CA SER A 52 -5.06 18.29 -21.14
C SER A 52 -5.04 19.08 -22.43
N THR A 53 -4.52 18.47 -23.49
CA THR A 53 -4.65 18.99 -24.85
C THR A 53 -5.50 18.01 -25.64
N ASN A 54 -6.33 18.52 -26.54
CA ASN A 54 -7.07 17.70 -27.49
C ASN A 54 -6.49 17.93 -28.88
N ILE A 55 -5.26 17.46 -29.08
CA ILE A 55 -4.55 17.60 -30.36
C ILE A 55 -5.28 16.80 -31.45
N ASP A 56 -6.00 15.74 -31.08
CA ASP A 56 -6.80 14.94 -32.01
C ASP A 56 -8.11 15.65 -32.45
N ALA A 57 -8.45 16.81 -31.90
CA ALA A 57 -9.62 17.58 -32.31
C ALA A 57 -9.28 18.83 -33.15
N LEU A 58 -8.00 19.11 -33.38
CA LEU A 58 -7.55 20.34 -34.04
C LEU A 58 -6.71 20.03 -35.27
N ILE A 59 -7.34 20.27 -36.43
CA ILE A 59 -6.72 20.52 -37.74
C ILE A 59 -5.66 19.47 -38.14
N PHE A 60 -6.12 18.23 -38.40
CA PHE A 60 -5.30 17.20 -39.04
C PHE A 60 -4.86 17.56 -40.47
N ASP A 61 -5.49 18.57 -41.07
CA ASP A 61 -5.34 18.88 -42.49
C ASP A 61 -4.08 19.70 -42.81
N LEU A 62 -3.46 20.36 -41.83
CA LEU A 62 -2.30 21.26 -42.05
C LEU A 62 -0.97 20.65 -41.61
N VAL A 63 -0.89 20.09 -40.39
CA VAL A 63 0.33 19.45 -39.88
C VAL A 63 -0.04 18.17 -39.15
N PRO A 64 0.39 16.98 -39.63
CA PRO A 64 0.10 15.73 -38.95
C PRO A 64 0.65 15.70 -37.51
N PRO A 65 -0.06 15.10 -36.53
CA PRO A 65 0.39 15.05 -35.14
C PRO A 65 1.76 14.40 -34.95
N LYS A 66 2.11 13.42 -35.79
CA LYS A 66 3.43 12.79 -35.80
C LYS A 66 4.54 13.77 -36.18
N THR A 67 4.25 14.65 -37.14
CA THR A 67 5.16 15.70 -37.58
C THR A 67 5.31 16.78 -36.51
N LEU A 68 4.20 17.20 -35.89
CA LEU A 68 4.22 18.10 -34.74
C LEU A 68 5.07 17.51 -33.59
N HIS A 69 4.93 16.21 -33.33
CA HIS A 69 5.73 15.51 -32.34
C HIS A 69 7.23 15.50 -32.69
N ALA A 70 7.57 15.27 -33.96
CA ALA A 70 8.94 15.28 -34.45
C ALA A 70 9.57 16.68 -34.37
N ILE A 71 8.80 17.74 -34.67
CA ILE A 71 9.25 19.14 -34.56
C ILE A 71 9.78 19.44 -33.14
N LEU A 72 9.05 19.03 -32.10
CA LEU A 72 9.39 19.26 -30.69
C LEU A 72 10.69 18.59 -30.25
N GLN A 73 11.15 17.58 -30.98
CA GLN A 73 12.38 16.84 -30.68
C GLN A 73 13.60 17.42 -31.43
N THR A 74 13.42 18.49 -32.19
CA THR A 74 14.51 19.09 -32.97
C THR A 74 15.40 20.02 -32.16
N PRO A 75 16.70 20.14 -32.52
CA PRO A 75 17.60 21.15 -31.97
C PRO A 75 17.05 22.58 -32.10
N THR A 76 16.43 22.90 -33.24
CA THR A 76 15.74 24.17 -33.49
C THR A 76 14.71 24.47 -32.41
N TRP A 77 13.87 23.49 -32.09
CA TRP A 77 12.85 23.65 -31.06
C TRP A 77 13.45 23.77 -29.66
N PHE A 78 14.52 23.02 -29.35
CA PHE A 78 15.23 23.17 -28.08
C PHE A 78 15.90 24.55 -27.94
N ASP A 79 16.41 25.14 -29.03
CA ASP A 79 16.98 26.48 -29.03
C ASP A 79 15.90 27.56 -28.87
N TYR A 80 14.73 27.37 -29.49
CA TYR A 80 13.54 28.17 -29.20
C TYR A 80 13.12 28.08 -27.71
N GLU A 81 13.02 26.87 -27.14
CA GLU A 81 12.68 26.69 -25.72
C GLU A 81 13.75 27.26 -24.76
N ARG A 82 15.00 27.42 -25.21
CA ARG A 82 16.08 28.11 -24.48
C ARG A 82 16.04 29.64 -24.64
N GLY A 83 15.11 30.16 -25.44
CA GLY A 83 15.00 31.59 -25.78
C GLY A 83 16.14 32.09 -26.67
N ARG A 84 16.77 31.21 -27.45
CA ARG A 84 17.80 31.58 -28.45
C ARG A 84 17.22 31.96 -29.79
N LEU A 85 15.99 31.51 -30.08
CA LEU A 85 15.21 31.86 -31.25
C LEU A 85 13.90 32.51 -30.81
N THR A 86 13.41 33.44 -31.60
CA THR A 86 12.03 33.94 -31.53
C THR A 86 11.04 32.89 -32.05
N GLU A 87 9.75 33.13 -31.84
CA GLU A 87 8.68 32.23 -32.30
C GLU A 87 8.64 32.13 -33.82
N ASP A 88 8.72 33.26 -34.52
CA ASP A 88 8.70 33.30 -35.98
C ASP A 88 9.94 32.63 -36.58
N GLU A 89 11.14 32.91 -36.04
CA GLU A 89 12.39 32.25 -36.44
C GLU A 89 12.33 30.73 -36.21
N ALA A 90 11.71 30.29 -35.12
CA ALA A 90 11.53 28.87 -34.84
C ALA A 90 10.56 28.23 -35.84
N TYR A 91 9.44 28.88 -36.14
CA TYR A 91 8.44 28.41 -37.10
C TYR A 91 9.00 28.32 -38.52
N GLU A 92 9.72 29.33 -39.00
CA GLU A 92 10.37 29.31 -40.31
C GLU A 92 11.42 28.19 -40.40
N ALA A 93 12.26 28.05 -39.37
CA ALA A 93 13.33 27.05 -39.37
C ALA A 93 12.81 25.61 -39.30
N VAL A 94 11.71 25.35 -38.58
CA VAL A 94 11.08 24.01 -38.58
C VAL A 94 10.23 23.79 -39.83
N ALA A 95 9.56 24.82 -40.36
CA ALA A 95 8.79 24.73 -41.59
C ALA A 95 9.69 24.32 -42.78
N SER A 96 10.84 24.98 -42.94
CA SER A 96 11.84 24.61 -43.95
C SER A 96 12.38 23.18 -43.76
N LYS A 97 12.58 22.74 -42.52
CA LYS A 97 13.13 21.40 -42.22
C LYS A 97 12.14 20.26 -42.47
N PHE A 98 10.83 20.51 -42.28
CA PHE A 98 9.78 19.50 -42.41
C PHE A 98 8.96 19.65 -43.70
N ASP A 99 9.36 20.54 -44.61
CA ASP A 99 8.66 20.84 -45.86
C ASP A 99 7.19 21.25 -45.63
N LEU A 100 7.00 22.20 -44.71
CA LEU A 100 5.69 22.74 -44.31
C LEU A 100 5.64 24.26 -44.54
N GLY A 101 4.44 24.83 -44.59
CA GLY A 101 4.27 26.29 -44.49
C GLY A 101 4.53 26.78 -43.06
N ALA A 102 5.28 27.87 -42.90
CA ALA A 102 5.50 28.49 -41.58
C ALA A 102 4.17 28.93 -40.92
N GLN A 103 3.21 29.39 -41.73
CA GLN A 103 1.86 29.71 -41.29
C GLN A 103 1.10 28.47 -40.79
N ASP A 104 1.26 27.33 -41.45
CA ASP A 104 0.60 26.07 -41.06
C ASP A 104 1.15 25.56 -39.73
N VAL A 105 2.46 25.68 -39.53
CA VAL A 105 3.13 25.39 -38.25
C VAL A 105 2.60 26.31 -37.15
N ALA A 106 2.51 27.62 -37.41
CA ALA A 106 1.99 28.59 -36.45
C ALA A 106 0.54 28.28 -36.04
N VAL A 107 -0.33 28.01 -37.02
CA VAL A 107 -1.74 27.64 -36.80
C VAL A 107 -1.85 26.35 -36.01
N ALA A 108 -1.04 25.32 -36.33
CA ALA A 108 -1.04 24.05 -35.61
C ALA A 108 -0.62 24.22 -34.13
N PHE A 109 0.43 25.00 -33.86
CA PHE A 109 0.87 25.29 -32.50
C PHE A 109 -0.12 26.18 -31.73
N GLN A 110 -0.76 27.14 -32.39
CA GLN A 110 -1.80 27.96 -31.79
C GLN A 110 -3.04 27.12 -31.45
N GLY A 111 -3.51 26.26 -32.37
CA GLY A 111 -4.57 25.30 -32.08
C GLY A 111 -4.22 24.41 -30.88
N ALA A 112 -2.99 23.87 -30.83
CA ALA A 112 -2.54 23.08 -29.68
C ALA A 112 -2.57 23.88 -28.36
N ARG A 113 -2.29 25.20 -28.38
CA ARG A 113 -2.42 26.08 -27.20
C ARG A 113 -3.88 26.30 -26.83
N ASP A 114 -4.74 26.58 -27.80
CA ASP A 114 -6.17 26.84 -27.58
C ASP A 114 -6.90 25.60 -27.06
N SER A 115 -6.39 24.40 -27.38
CA SER A 115 -6.89 23.11 -26.87
C SER A 115 -6.63 22.85 -25.38
N LEU A 116 -5.83 23.71 -24.72
CA LEU A 116 -5.42 23.51 -23.34
C LEU A 116 -6.60 23.69 -22.38
N SER A 117 -7.03 22.59 -21.79
CA SER A 117 -8.03 22.56 -20.72
C SER A 117 -7.37 22.26 -19.38
N SER A 118 -7.69 23.03 -18.33
CA SER A 118 -7.21 22.72 -16.98
C SER A 118 -7.85 21.44 -16.45
N ARG A 119 -7.11 20.65 -15.68
CA ARG A 119 -7.62 19.47 -14.95
C ARG A 119 -8.12 19.88 -13.56
N PRO A 120 -9.44 19.97 -13.31
CA PRO A 120 -9.97 20.50 -12.04
C PRO A 120 -9.48 19.72 -10.81
N PHE A 121 -9.43 18.40 -10.91
CA PHE A 121 -8.97 17.52 -9.83
C PHE A 121 -7.52 17.75 -9.38
N MET A 122 -6.63 18.19 -10.27
CA MET A 122 -5.25 18.56 -9.92
C MET A 122 -5.19 19.91 -9.22
N VAL A 123 -6.04 20.85 -9.65
CA VAL A 123 -6.19 22.15 -9.00
C VAL A 123 -6.73 22.00 -7.59
N ASP A 124 -7.73 21.14 -7.41
CA ASP A 124 -8.31 20.81 -6.10
C ASP A 124 -7.27 20.14 -5.19
N LEU A 125 -6.51 19.18 -5.70
CA LEU A 125 -5.40 18.57 -4.96
C LEU A 125 -4.36 19.61 -4.50
N ILE A 126 -3.97 20.55 -5.37
CA ILE A 126 -3.02 21.60 -4.98
C ILE A 126 -3.63 22.52 -3.91
N ARG A 127 -4.92 22.83 -4.00
CA ARG A 127 -5.64 23.63 -3.00
C ARG A 127 -5.64 22.92 -1.64
N ASP A 128 -5.92 21.63 -1.62
CA ASP A 128 -5.89 20.81 -0.41
C ASP A 128 -4.48 20.76 0.19
N LEU A 129 -3.47 20.47 -0.62
CA LEU A 129 -2.08 20.42 -0.17
C LEU A 129 -1.60 21.76 0.41
N LYS A 130 -2.09 22.88 -0.13
CA LYS A 130 -1.82 24.22 0.43
C LYS A 130 -2.51 24.44 1.78
N ARG A 131 -3.76 23.98 1.93
CA ARG A 131 -4.51 24.06 3.19
C ARG A 131 -3.82 23.25 4.30
N ASP A 132 -3.26 22.11 3.96
CA ASP A 132 -2.54 21.22 4.87
C ASP A 132 -1.12 21.74 5.26
N GLY A 133 -0.81 23.01 4.94
CA GLY A 133 0.47 23.65 5.26
C GLY A 133 1.58 23.48 4.21
N GLY A 134 1.27 22.81 3.08
CA GLY A 134 2.17 22.68 1.95
C GLY A 134 2.37 24.00 1.19
N ARG A 135 3.56 24.21 0.64
CA ARG A 135 3.83 25.30 -0.31
C ARG A 135 4.03 24.71 -1.70
N CYS A 136 3.07 24.95 -2.60
CA CYS A 136 3.22 24.63 -4.00
C CYS A 136 3.80 25.85 -4.74
N LEU A 137 5.01 25.72 -5.25
CA LEU A 137 5.61 26.70 -6.14
C LEU A 137 5.36 26.28 -7.60
N PRO A 138 4.95 27.20 -8.49
CA PRO A 138 4.94 26.93 -9.91
C PRO A 138 6.36 26.55 -10.36
N CYS A 139 6.50 25.47 -11.12
CA CYS A 139 7.75 25.17 -11.79
C CYS A 139 7.88 26.08 -13.03
N PRO A 140 9.06 26.68 -13.30
CA PRO A 140 9.30 27.33 -14.58
C PRO A 140 9.25 26.27 -15.69
N THR A 141 8.16 26.27 -16.43
CA THR A 141 7.98 25.45 -17.62
C THR A 141 8.64 26.12 -18.80
N SER A 142 8.91 25.39 -19.89
CA SER A 142 9.34 25.95 -21.20
C SER A 142 8.24 26.77 -21.89
N LEU A 143 7.50 27.58 -21.12
CA LEU A 143 6.52 28.54 -21.60
C LEU A 143 7.21 29.91 -21.68
N HIS A 144 7.59 30.32 -22.89
CA HIS A 144 7.94 31.71 -23.16
C HIS A 144 6.70 32.52 -23.55
N GLN A 145 6.76 33.81 -23.19
CA GLN A 145 5.70 34.81 -23.34
C GLN A 145 5.44 35.11 -24.82
N THR A 146 4.23 34.82 -25.29
CA THR A 146 3.62 35.61 -26.38
C THR A 146 2.89 36.82 -25.77
N GLY A 147 2.66 37.87 -26.57
CA GLY A 147 2.06 39.14 -26.17
C GLY A 147 0.65 39.05 -25.55
N PRO A 148 0.00 40.19 -25.21
CA PRO A 148 -1.28 40.16 -24.49
C PRO A 148 -2.37 39.53 -25.37
N SER A 149 -3.32 38.84 -24.74
CA SER A 149 -4.53 38.18 -25.30
C SER A 149 -4.34 36.80 -25.97
N SER A 150 -4.73 35.74 -25.25
CA SER A 150 -5.24 34.46 -25.82
C SER A 150 -5.54 33.38 -24.78
N ALA A 151 -5.13 33.52 -23.51
CA ALA A 151 -5.66 32.66 -22.45
C ALA A 151 -7.05 33.16 -21.99
N PRO A 152 -8.10 32.31 -21.96
CA PRO A 152 -9.37 32.69 -21.36
C PRO A 152 -9.16 33.06 -19.90
N SER A 153 -9.78 34.16 -19.46
CA SER A 153 -9.81 34.57 -18.06
C SER A 153 -10.20 33.39 -17.19
N PRO A 154 -9.47 33.10 -16.10
CA PRO A 154 -9.88 32.03 -15.20
C PRO A 154 -11.25 32.38 -14.57
N PRO A 155 -12.14 31.39 -14.38
CA PRO A 155 -13.40 31.62 -13.71
C PRO A 155 -13.16 32.22 -12.31
N THR A 156 -13.96 33.22 -11.99
CA THR A 156 -13.95 34.02 -10.77
C THR A 156 -13.80 33.14 -9.52
N GLY A 157 -12.61 33.17 -8.91
CA GLY A 157 -12.29 32.38 -7.71
C GLY A 157 -10.82 31.93 -7.57
N THR A 158 -10.00 32.03 -8.62
CA THR A 158 -8.59 31.58 -8.63
C THR A 158 -7.55 32.68 -8.42
N SER A 159 -7.86 33.71 -7.62
CA SER A 159 -6.96 34.85 -7.34
C SER A 159 -5.66 34.48 -6.59
N SER A 160 -5.43 33.21 -6.25
CA SER A 160 -4.30 32.76 -5.40
C SER A 160 -3.16 32.05 -6.14
N MET A 161 -3.13 32.10 -7.47
CA MET A 161 -1.93 31.77 -8.24
C MET A 161 -1.50 32.98 -9.07
N PRO A 162 -0.55 33.79 -8.57
CA PRO A 162 0.11 34.74 -9.44
C PRO A 162 1.06 33.94 -10.35
N CYS A 163 0.64 33.70 -11.59
CA CYS A 163 1.57 33.45 -12.70
C CYS A 163 2.46 34.70 -12.83
N THR A 164 3.51 34.77 -12.02
CA THR A 164 4.39 35.94 -12.02
C THR A 164 5.25 35.91 -13.28
N ARG A 165 4.94 36.84 -14.19
CA ARG A 165 5.85 37.36 -15.21
C ARG A 165 7.16 37.78 -14.52
N ARG A 166 8.22 36.99 -14.62
CA ARG A 166 9.57 37.45 -14.28
C ARG A 166 10.60 36.82 -15.22
N ARG A 167 11.28 37.68 -16.01
CA ARG A 167 12.40 37.32 -16.88
C ARG A 167 13.50 36.63 -16.05
N ARG A 168 13.69 35.32 -16.21
CA ARG A 168 14.97 34.64 -15.95
C ARG A 168 15.20 33.62 -17.05
N ARG A 169 16.42 33.62 -17.59
CA ARG A 169 16.98 32.72 -18.62
C ARG A 169 16.33 31.33 -18.59
N ALA A 170 15.55 31.00 -19.61
CA ALA A 170 15.06 29.65 -19.80
C ALA A 170 16.20 28.75 -20.24
N SER A 171 16.23 27.56 -19.67
CA SER A 171 17.00 26.43 -20.21
C SER A 171 15.96 25.37 -20.51
N ALA A 172 15.79 25.04 -21.79
CA ALA A 172 14.91 23.97 -22.25
C ALA A 172 15.37 22.63 -21.68
N SER A 173 14.46 21.92 -21.00
CA SER A 173 14.68 20.63 -20.33
C SER A 173 15.83 20.65 -19.30
N PRO A 174 15.91 19.69 -18.34
CA PRO A 174 16.80 19.84 -17.21
C PRO A 174 18.23 19.50 -17.64
N THR A 175 18.92 20.47 -18.22
CA THR A 175 20.37 20.53 -18.08
C THR A 175 20.68 20.85 -16.62
N LEU A 176 21.75 20.25 -16.07
CA LEU A 176 22.21 20.43 -14.67
C LEU A 176 22.22 21.90 -14.18
N ALA A 177 22.28 22.86 -15.11
CA ALA A 177 22.30 24.29 -14.86
C ALA A 177 20.96 24.87 -14.36
N SER A 178 19.79 24.35 -14.77
CA SER A 178 18.49 24.94 -14.43
C SER A 178 18.10 24.70 -12.98
N SER A 179 18.31 23.47 -12.51
CA SER A 179 18.15 23.03 -11.12
C SER A 179 19.25 23.57 -10.18
N GLY A 180 20.44 23.87 -10.71
CA GLY A 180 21.54 24.48 -9.96
C GLY A 180 21.25 25.90 -9.45
N THR A 181 20.38 26.67 -10.12
CA THR A 181 20.10 28.07 -9.74
C THR A 181 19.18 28.25 -8.52
N SER A 182 18.57 27.17 -8.02
CA SER A 182 17.80 27.14 -6.77
C SER A 182 18.57 26.52 -5.59
N SER A 183 19.78 25.99 -5.82
CA SER A 183 20.47 25.10 -4.86
C SER A 183 21.62 25.72 -4.05
N ARG A 184 21.85 27.03 -4.09
CA ARG A 184 22.68 27.71 -3.07
C ARG A 184 21.78 28.25 -1.95
N ARG A 185 21.07 27.37 -1.25
CA ARG A 185 20.49 27.69 0.06
C ARG A 185 21.18 26.85 1.13
N PRO A 186 21.51 27.44 2.30
CA PRO A 186 22.14 26.71 3.38
C PRO A 186 21.28 25.51 3.79
N ALA A 187 21.95 24.44 4.25
CA ALA A 187 21.40 23.15 4.64
C ALA A 187 20.43 23.16 5.84
N SER A 188 19.80 24.31 6.15
CA SER A 188 18.94 24.52 7.32
C SER A 188 17.44 24.40 7.05
N THR A 189 17.01 24.13 5.81
CA THR A 189 15.58 23.89 5.53
C THR A 189 15.26 22.40 5.59
N ARG A 190 14.64 21.96 6.70
CA ARG A 190 14.16 20.58 6.96
C ARG A 190 13.09 20.05 5.99
N HIS A 191 12.84 20.74 4.87
CA HIS A 191 11.78 20.41 3.93
C HIS A 191 12.37 20.10 2.55
N THR A 192 12.41 18.82 2.22
CA THR A 192 12.76 18.36 0.87
C THR A 192 11.60 18.65 -0.09
N PRO A 193 11.78 19.44 -1.15
CA PRO A 193 10.70 19.76 -2.08
C PRO A 193 10.27 18.52 -2.87
N ALA A 194 8.98 18.45 -3.20
CA ALA A 194 8.43 17.45 -4.11
C ALA A 194 8.42 17.99 -5.55
N PHE A 195 8.75 17.14 -6.52
CA PHE A 195 8.71 17.46 -7.94
C PHE A 195 7.86 16.42 -8.67
N VAL A 196 6.92 16.87 -9.51
CA VAL A 196 6.01 15.99 -10.25
C VAL A 196 6.18 16.26 -11.74
N ASP A 197 6.50 15.23 -12.51
CA ASP A 197 6.63 15.32 -13.97
C ASP A 197 6.16 14.01 -14.62
N ASP A 198 5.62 14.07 -15.84
CA ASP A 198 5.15 12.90 -16.59
C ASP A 198 6.33 12.14 -17.22
N LYS A 199 7.49 12.80 -17.38
CA LYS A 199 8.71 12.19 -17.91
C LYS A 199 9.64 11.74 -16.80
N PHE A 200 10.02 10.46 -16.87
CA PHE A 200 10.98 9.87 -15.92
C PHE A 200 12.32 10.62 -15.88
N ASP A 201 12.86 11.06 -17.01
CA ASP A 201 14.16 11.76 -17.07
C ASP A 201 14.14 13.08 -16.30
N ASN A 202 13.02 13.81 -16.35
CA ASN A 202 12.82 15.04 -15.58
C ASN A 202 12.78 14.74 -14.08
N VAL A 203 12.07 13.68 -13.69
CA VAL A 203 12.00 13.21 -12.31
C VAL A 203 13.36 12.72 -11.81
N LEU A 204 14.13 12.03 -12.64
CA LEU A 204 15.47 11.56 -12.32
C LEU A 204 16.42 12.74 -12.08
N ALA A 205 16.39 13.75 -12.95
CA ALA A 205 17.13 14.99 -12.75
C ALA A 205 16.73 15.66 -11.43
N ALA A 206 15.44 15.83 -11.13
CA ALA A 206 15.00 16.41 -9.86
C ALA A 206 15.51 15.62 -8.64
N ARG A 207 15.47 14.28 -8.71
CA ARG A 207 16.01 13.39 -7.66
C ARG A 207 17.51 13.55 -7.48
N SER A 208 18.29 13.79 -8.54
CA SER A 208 19.74 14.01 -8.42
C SER A 208 20.10 15.29 -7.67
N PHE A 209 19.18 16.25 -7.55
CA PHE A 209 19.30 17.45 -6.71
C PHE A 209 18.67 17.30 -5.32
N GLY A 210 18.35 16.06 -4.91
CA GLY A 210 17.81 15.75 -3.59
C GLY A 210 16.31 16.01 -3.45
N MET A 211 15.57 16.29 -4.53
CA MET A 211 14.10 16.46 -4.46
C MET A 211 13.37 15.12 -4.38
N LYS A 212 12.18 15.10 -3.77
CA LYS A 212 11.26 13.95 -3.82
C LYS A 212 10.55 13.94 -5.17
N GLY A 213 11.12 13.24 -6.15
CA GLY A 213 10.55 13.13 -7.49
C GLY A 213 9.41 12.10 -7.59
N VAL A 214 8.29 12.49 -8.20
CA VAL A 214 7.08 11.69 -8.46
C VAL A 214 6.82 11.67 -9.96
N VAL A 215 6.77 10.49 -10.56
CA VAL A 215 6.36 10.36 -11.97
C VAL A 215 4.85 10.38 -12.02
N TYR A 216 4.27 11.20 -12.89
CA TYR A 216 2.82 11.21 -13.12
C TYR A 216 2.42 10.01 -13.98
N ASP A 217 1.81 9.00 -13.36
CA ASP A 217 1.26 7.81 -13.99
C ASP A 217 -0.28 7.86 -14.04
N GLU A 218 -0.90 7.89 -12.86
CA GLU A 218 -2.33 7.95 -12.65
C GLU A 218 -2.60 8.96 -11.52
N PHE A 219 -3.71 9.72 -11.64
CA PHE A 219 -4.03 10.74 -10.64
C PHE A 219 -4.13 10.18 -9.22
N SER A 220 -4.73 9.00 -9.03
CA SER A 220 -4.88 8.34 -7.72
C SER A 220 -3.53 8.07 -7.04
N ASN A 221 -2.54 7.59 -7.80
CA ASN A 221 -1.19 7.32 -7.33
C ASN A 221 -0.43 8.60 -6.98
N VAL A 222 -0.50 9.60 -7.85
CA VAL A 222 0.13 10.91 -7.65
C VAL A 222 -0.47 11.62 -6.43
N GLN A 223 -1.80 11.63 -6.33
CA GLN A 223 -2.53 12.21 -5.20
C GLN A 223 -2.10 11.57 -3.88
N ARG A 224 -2.13 10.23 -3.81
CA ARG A 224 -1.70 9.47 -2.62
C ARG A 224 -0.24 9.80 -2.26
N THR A 225 0.65 9.79 -3.25
CA THR A 225 2.08 10.04 -3.05
C THR A 225 2.33 11.46 -2.53
N LEU A 226 1.68 12.46 -3.13
CA LEU A 226 1.81 13.85 -2.69
C LEU A 226 1.24 14.08 -1.29
N ARG A 227 0.09 13.49 -0.96
CA ARG A 227 -0.45 13.55 0.41
C ARG A 227 0.52 12.91 1.41
N ASN A 228 1.17 11.80 1.05
CA ASN A 228 2.17 11.14 1.89
C ASN A 228 3.47 11.96 2.04
N ILE A 229 3.87 12.70 1.02
CA ILE A 229 5.09 13.53 1.05
C ILE A 229 4.86 14.84 1.81
N CYS A 230 3.73 15.50 1.57
CA CYS A 230 3.47 16.85 2.00
C CYS A 230 2.71 16.93 3.33
N GLY A 231 1.86 15.95 3.63
CA GLY A 231 1.06 15.94 4.85
C GLY A 231 1.62 15.01 5.93
N ASN A 232 0.91 14.92 7.06
CA ASN A 232 1.22 13.99 8.13
C ASN A 232 0.40 12.68 7.97
N PRO A 233 1.00 11.57 7.51
CA PRO A 233 0.28 10.31 7.30
C PRO A 233 -0.30 9.71 8.58
N VAL A 234 0.37 9.91 9.72
CA VAL A 234 -0.08 9.41 11.02
C VAL A 234 -1.33 10.19 11.46
N ALA A 235 -1.28 11.52 11.44
CA ALA A 235 -2.43 12.35 11.82
C ALA A 235 -3.64 12.10 10.91
N ARG A 236 -3.43 11.92 9.59
CA ARG A 236 -4.51 11.53 8.67
C ARG A 236 -5.10 10.16 8.99
N GLY A 237 -4.26 9.19 9.36
CA GLY A 237 -4.71 7.86 9.78
C GLY A 237 -5.63 7.96 11.01
N PHE A 238 -5.21 8.68 12.05
CA PHE A 238 -6.04 8.90 13.23
C PHE A 238 -7.32 9.69 12.92
N ALA A 239 -7.25 10.75 12.11
CA ALA A 239 -8.44 11.48 11.66
C ALA A 239 -9.44 10.56 10.95
N PHE A 240 -8.96 9.71 10.04
CA PHE A 240 -9.80 8.71 9.38
C PHE A 240 -10.47 7.77 10.40
N MET A 241 -9.71 7.27 11.39
CA MET A 241 -10.26 6.39 12.43
C MET A 241 -11.39 7.06 13.21
N HIS A 242 -11.22 8.32 13.62
CA HIS A 242 -12.24 9.07 14.37
C HIS A 242 -13.44 9.48 13.52
N GLU A 243 -13.25 9.93 12.28
CA GLU A 243 -14.34 10.27 11.36
C GLU A 243 -15.24 9.07 11.03
N HIS A 244 -14.68 7.86 11.10
CA HIS A 244 -15.37 6.60 10.83
C HIS A 244 -15.55 5.74 12.07
N ALA A 245 -15.49 6.33 13.26
CA ALA A 245 -15.72 5.66 14.54
C ALA A 245 -17.00 4.81 14.51
N GLY A 246 -16.91 3.57 15.01
CA GLY A 246 -17.99 2.58 15.02
C GLY A 246 -18.36 2.00 13.65
N ARG A 247 -17.69 2.41 12.56
CA ARG A 247 -18.01 2.02 11.17
C ARG A 247 -16.85 1.33 10.44
N HIS A 248 -15.87 0.81 11.18
CA HIS A 248 -14.72 0.07 10.64
C HIS A 248 -15.08 -1.36 10.25
N VAL A 249 -16.07 -1.53 9.37
CA VAL A 249 -16.62 -2.85 9.01
C VAL A 249 -15.73 -3.63 8.03
N SER A 250 -15.72 -4.95 8.18
CA SER A 250 -15.08 -5.87 7.24
C SER A 250 -15.94 -6.02 5.96
N PHE A 251 -15.31 -6.27 4.82
CA PHE A 251 -16.01 -6.49 3.55
C PHE A 251 -15.34 -7.56 2.69
N THR A 252 -16.14 -8.28 1.92
CA THR A 252 -15.65 -9.25 0.93
C THR A 252 -15.15 -8.55 -0.33
N SER A 253 -14.43 -9.27 -1.19
CA SER A 253 -14.02 -8.78 -2.52
C SER A 253 -15.19 -8.41 -3.46
N THR A 254 -16.42 -8.80 -3.10
CA THR A 254 -17.65 -8.48 -3.84
C THR A 254 -18.43 -7.32 -3.23
N GLY A 255 -17.88 -6.66 -2.20
CA GLY A 255 -18.50 -5.51 -1.55
C GLY A 255 -19.54 -5.86 -0.48
N HIS A 256 -19.78 -7.15 -0.20
CA HIS A 256 -20.65 -7.53 0.91
C HIS A 256 -19.99 -7.21 2.25
N VAL A 257 -20.70 -6.46 3.09
CA VAL A 257 -20.27 -6.10 4.45
C VAL A 257 -20.42 -7.32 5.35
N ILE A 258 -19.39 -7.58 6.17
CA ILE A 258 -19.37 -8.60 7.21
C ILE A 258 -19.42 -7.90 8.57
N GLN A 259 -20.44 -8.23 9.35
CA GLN A 259 -20.61 -7.70 10.70
C GLN A 259 -19.98 -8.70 11.67
N GLU A 260 -18.76 -8.39 12.11
CA GLU A 260 -17.97 -9.28 12.97
C GLU A 260 -17.33 -8.51 14.13
N ASN A 261 -17.01 -9.24 15.20
CA ASN A 261 -16.44 -8.71 16.44
C ASN A 261 -14.91 -8.71 16.41
N PHE A 262 -14.28 -9.61 15.65
CA PHE A 262 -12.86 -9.91 15.76
C PHE A 262 -11.97 -8.73 15.35
N ALA A 263 -12.20 -8.12 14.19
CA ALA A 263 -11.43 -6.96 13.74
C ALA A 263 -11.71 -5.73 14.61
N GLN A 264 -12.93 -5.58 15.13
CA GLN A 264 -13.26 -4.52 16.09
C GLN A 264 -12.42 -4.67 17.36
N LEU A 265 -12.28 -5.90 17.87
CA LEU A 265 -11.44 -6.19 19.02
C LEU A 265 -9.94 -5.94 18.71
N LEU A 266 -9.45 -6.30 17.52
CA LEU A 266 -8.07 -5.96 17.12
C LEU A 266 -7.83 -4.45 17.02
N ILE A 267 -8.80 -3.67 16.54
CA ILE A 267 -8.71 -2.21 16.52
C ILE A 267 -8.66 -1.65 17.95
N LEU A 268 -9.51 -2.17 18.84
CA LEU A 268 -9.54 -1.78 20.24
C LEU A 268 -8.20 -2.08 20.93
N GLU A 269 -7.63 -3.27 20.72
CA GLU A 269 -6.33 -3.63 21.28
C GLU A 269 -5.21 -2.71 20.76
N ALA A 270 -5.23 -2.40 19.46
CA ALA A 270 -4.17 -1.61 18.83
C ALA A 270 -4.20 -0.13 19.22
N LEU A 271 -5.39 0.44 19.46
CA LEU A 271 -5.57 1.89 19.67
C LEU A 271 -5.97 2.26 21.10
N GLY A 272 -6.51 1.33 21.89
CA GLY A 272 -6.95 1.56 23.26
C GLY A 272 -8.11 2.54 23.40
N ASP A 273 -8.82 2.84 22.30
CA ASP A 273 -9.93 3.80 22.28
C ASP A 273 -11.26 3.08 21.98
N PRO A 274 -12.13 2.87 22.99
CA PRO A 274 -13.42 2.22 22.81
C PRO A 274 -14.39 3.02 21.95
N ALA A 275 -14.21 4.33 21.79
CA ALA A 275 -15.08 5.15 20.94
C ALA A 275 -14.93 4.82 19.45
N LEU A 276 -13.82 4.17 19.05
CA LEU A 276 -13.56 3.83 17.66
C LEU A 276 -14.29 2.59 17.17
N VAL A 277 -14.71 1.70 18.06
CA VAL A 277 -15.13 0.33 17.73
C VAL A 277 -16.59 0.08 18.09
N ASP A 278 -17.19 -0.89 17.40
CA ASP A 278 -18.55 -1.34 17.70
C ASP A 278 -18.59 -2.86 17.69
N TYR A 279 -18.65 -3.49 18.88
CA TYR A 279 -18.69 -4.94 19.04
C TYR A 279 -19.79 -5.37 20.01
N THR A 280 -20.29 -6.59 19.85
CA THR A 280 -21.29 -7.18 20.75
C THR A 280 -20.63 -7.62 22.05
N LYS A 281 -21.16 -7.15 23.18
CA LYS A 281 -20.75 -7.59 24.51
C LYS A 281 -21.48 -8.87 24.88
N TYR A 282 -20.76 -9.80 25.50
CA TYR A 282 -21.27 -11.09 25.95
C TYR A 282 -20.94 -11.30 27.43
N ASP A 283 -21.84 -11.99 28.15
CA ASP A 283 -21.58 -12.52 29.50
C ASP A 283 -21.06 -13.98 29.40
N GLY A 284 -19.90 -14.13 28.76
CA GLY A 284 -19.30 -15.43 28.48
C GLY A 284 -18.50 -15.45 27.17
N PRO A 285 -18.50 -16.57 26.42
CA PRO A 285 -17.71 -16.69 25.21
C PRO A 285 -18.22 -15.73 24.11
N PHE A 286 -17.31 -15.28 23.25
CA PHE A 286 -17.59 -14.34 22.16
C PHE A 286 -17.76 -15.06 20.84
N ASN A 287 -18.66 -14.53 20.01
CA ASN A 287 -18.92 -15.03 18.67
C ASN A 287 -18.18 -14.17 17.65
N PHE A 288 -17.58 -14.77 16.63
CA PHE A 288 -17.03 -14.04 15.50
C PHE A 288 -18.04 -13.05 14.89
N PHE A 289 -19.29 -13.45 14.66
CA PHE A 289 -20.29 -12.59 14.03
C PHE A 289 -21.07 -11.74 15.03
N ARG A 290 -21.49 -10.56 14.58
CA ARG A 290 -22.51 -9.73 15.24
C ARG A 290 -23.88 -10.15 14.70
N GLY A 291 -24.53 -11.06 15.42
CA GLY A 291 -25.79 -11.68 14.99
C GLY A 291 -25.59 -13.01 14.28
N GLY A 292 -26.39 -13.28 13.24
CA GLY A 292 -26.34 -14.54 12.51
C GLY A 292 -25.08 -14.70 11.65
N GLY A 293 -24.69 -15.96 11.41
CA GLY A 293 -23.56 -16.28 10.53
C GLY A 293 -23.77 -15.79 9.10
N GLN A 294 -22.75 -15.16 8.52
CA GLN A 294 -22.77 -14.64 7.14
C GLN A 294 -21.92 -15.51 6.23
N PHE A 295 -22.46 -15.90 5.06
CA PHE A 295 -21.83 -16.86 4.13
C PHE A 295 -21.47 -18.22 4.78
N THR A 296 -22.22 -18.60 5.81
CA THR A 296 -22.02 -19.83 6.59
C THR A 296 -23.36 -20.27 7.19
N THR A 297 -23.33 -21.23 8.11
CA THR A 297 -24.52 -21.64 8.86
C THR A 297 -25.12 -20.47 9.65
N ARG A 298 -26.44 -20.28 9.55
CA ARG A 298 -27.18 -19.21 10.25
C ARG A 298 -26.85 -19.15 11.74
N ASN A 299 -26.84 -20.31 12.41
CA ASN A 299 -26.41 -20.44 13.80
C ASN A 299 -24.92 -20.77 13.81
N PHE A 300 -24.10 -19.72 13.79
CA PHE A 300 -22.65 -19.87 13.89
C PHE A 300 -22.26 -19.95 15.37
N PRO A 301 -21.47 -20.95 15.79
CA PRO A 301 -21.13 -21.12 17.20
C PRO A 301 -20.13 -20.07 17.67
N PHE A 302 -20.09 -19.87 18.99
CA PHE A 302 -18.98 -19.18 19.64
C PHE A 302 -17.66 -19.89 19.34
N ASP A 303 -16.56 -19.14 19.35
CA ASP A 303 -15.25 -19.66 19.02
C ASP A 303 -14.17 -19.21 20.00
N ALA A 304 -13.17 -20.07 20.19
CA ALA A 304 -12.05 -19.85 21.07
C ALA A 304 -11.23 -18.62 20.66
N ASP A 305 -11.18 -18.27 19.37
CA ASP A 305 -10.35 -17.18 18.88
C ASP A 305 -10.90 -15.81 19.31
N THR A 306 -12.15 -15.55 18.96
CA THR A 306 -12.87 -14.33 19.32
C THR A 306 -13.08 -14.24 20.82
N SER A 307 -13.36 -15.36 21.50
CA SER A 307 -13.46 -15.42 22.96
C SER A 307 -12.15 -15.01 23.63
N SER A 308 -11.01 -15.53 23.15
CA SER A 308 -9.72 -15.25 23.77
C SER A 308 -9.36 -13.77 23.70
N ILE A 309 -9.49 -13.15 22.52
CA ILE A 309 -9.21 -11.71 22.41
C ILE A 309 -10.26 -10.88 23.15
N GLY A 310 -11.55 -11.21 23.01
CA GLY A 310 -12.65 -10.48 23.65
C GLY A 310 -12.52 -10.47 25.18
N LEU A 311 -12.24 -11.60 25.80
CA LEU A 311 -12.10 -11.72 27.25
C LEU A 311 -10.78 -11.13 27.78
N THR A 312 -9.78 -10.93 26.93
CA THR A 312 -8.54 -10.21 27.30
C THR A 312 -8.73 -8.70 27.26
N ILE A 313 -9.48 -8.14 26.30
CA ILE A 313 -9.48 -6.70 26.03
C ILE A 313 -10.81 -5.98 26.32
N ALA A 314 -11.94 -6.67 26.32
CA ALA A 314 -13.24 -6.03 26.45
C ALA A 314 -13.45 -5.48 27.86
N GLU A 315 -14.11 -4.33 27.95
CA GLU A 315 -14.39 -3.67 29.21
C GLU A 315 -15.53 -4.35 29.99
N GLY A 316 -15.40 -4.38 31.31
CA GLY A 316 -16.46 -4.85 32.21
C GLY A 316 -16.60 -6.38 32.31
N ILE A 317 -15.63 -7.14 31.81
CA ILE A 317 -15.58 -8.60 32.00
C ILE A 317 -14.99 -8.91 33.38
N THR A 318 -15.73 -9.64 34.21
CA THR A 318 -15.26 -10.04 35.54
C THR A 318 -14.26 -11.19 35.48
N GLU A 319 -13.39 -11.30 36.48
CA GLU A 319 -12.44 -12.43 36.58
C GLU A 319 -13.19 -13.77 36.64
N GLU A 320 -14.30 -13.85 37.36
CA GLU A 320 -15.12 -15.06 37.45
C GLU A 320 -15.62 -15.50 36.06
N THR A 321 -15.98 -14.54 35.20
CA THR A 321 -16.38 -14.81 33.83
C THR A 321 -15.22 -15.34 33.00
N LYS A 322 -14.04 -14.74 33.11
CA LYS A 322 -12.83 -15.22 32.41
C LYS A 322 -12.50 -16.64 32.83
N HIS A 323 -12.47 -16.92 34.13
CA HIS A 323 -12.15 -18.23 34.68
C HIS A 323 -13.18 -19.29 34.29
N ARG A 324 -14.47 -18.96 34.34
CA ARG A 324 -15.54 -19.83 33.86
C ARG A 324 -15.38 -20.19 32.39
N VAL A 325 -15.10 -19.21 31.51
CA VAL A 325 -14.91 -19.49 30.08
C VAL A 325 -13.62 -20.30 29.83
N MET A 326 -12.54 -20.07 30.58
CA MET A 326 -11.35 -20.93 30.50
C MET A 326 -11.68 -22.39 30.84
N ASP A 327 -12.48 -22.63 31.88
CA ASP A 327 -12.92 -23.99 32.24
C ASP A 327 -13.77 -24.64 31.14
N GLU A 328 -14.63 -23.85 30.47
CA GLU A 328 -15.38 -24.31 29.30
C GLU A 328 -14.45 -24.62 28.12
N MET A 329 -13.44 -23.80 27.85
CA MET A 329 -12.46 -24.00 26.78
C MET A 329 -11.65 -25.29 26.98
N LEU A 330 -11.29 -25.64 28.23
CA LEU A 330 -10.56 -26.88 28.53
C LEU A 330 -11.33 -28.15 28.13
N ARG A 331 -12.66 -28.08 28.06
CA ARG A 331 -13.53 -29.18 27.59
C ARG A 331 -13.54 -29.32 26.07
N LEU A 332 -13.04 -28.32 25.34
CA LEU A 332 -12.96 -28.33 23.88
C LEU A 332 -11.71 -29.05 23.35
N ARG A 333 -10.81 -29.54 24.22
CA ARG A 333 -9.62 -30.26 23.79
C ARG A 333 -9.99 -31.56 23.06
N ASN A 334 -9.25 -31.85 21.99
CA ASN A 334 -9.37 -33.12 21.29
C ASN A 334 -8.64 -34.25 22.03
N THR A 335 -8.58 -35.44 21.44
CA THR A 335 -7.89 -36.62 22.00
C THR A 335 -6.39 -36.43 22.19
N ASP A 336 -5.78 -35.47 21.49
CA ASP A 336 -4.36 -35.14 21.58
C ASP A 336 -4.09 -34.01 22.59
N GLY A 337 -5.12 -33.55 23.32
CA GLY A 337 -5.02 -32.41 24.24
C GLY A 337 -4.99 -31.04 23.55
N ILE A 338 -5.14 -30.98 22.22
CA ILE A 338 -5.10 -29.73 21.45
C ILE A 338 -6.47 -29.06 21.50
N LEU A 339 -6.48 -27.76 21.84
CA LEU A 339 -7.68 -26.95 21.88
C LEU A 339 -8.35 -26.84 20.49
N GLN A 340 -9.66 -27.04 20.44
CA GLN A 340 -10.45 -26.88 19.23
C GLN A 340 -11.06 -25.48 19.12
N VAL A 341 -11.39 -25.09 17.89
CA VAL A 341 -11.80 -23.71 17.54
C VAL A 341 -13.19 -23.36 18.05
N TYR A 342 -14.16 -24.27 18.00
CA TYR A 342 -15.56 -23.94 18.25
C TYR A 342 -16.07 -24.50 19.57
N PHE A 343 -16.96 -23.76 20.24
CA PHE A 343 -17.81 -24.26 21.32
C PHE A 343 -18.96 -25.11 20.75
N ASP A 344 -18.62 -26.02 19.84
CA ASP A 344 -19.53 -26.91 19.13
C ASP A 344 -18.78 -28.22 18.80
N PRO A 345 -19.02 -29.30 19.56
CA PRO A 345 -18.36 -30.59 19.36
C PRO A 345 -18.59 -31.20 17.97
N SER A 346 -19.64 -30.78 17.25
CA SER A 346 -19.90 -31.24 15.88
C SER A 346 -18.92 -30.65 14.86
N ARG A 347 -18.09 -29.67 15.26
CA ARG A 347 -17.11 -29.00 14.40
C ARG A 347 -15.68 -29.19 14.94
N PRO A 348 -15.11 -30.39 14.83
CA PRO A 348 -13.81 -30.69 15.42
C PRO A 348 -12.67 -30.11 14.58
N ARG A 349 -12.41 -28.81 14.74
CA ARG A 349 -11.38 -28.08 13.99
C ARG A 349 -10.31 -27.58 14.94
N VAL A 350 -9.07 -27.72 14.54
CA VAL A 350 -7.91 -27.09 15.18
C VAL A 350 -7.30 -26.08 14.23
N ASP A 351 -6.74 -25.00 14.77
CA ASP A 351 -6.03 -23.99 14.02
C ASP A 351 -4.92 -23.40 14.90
N PRO A 352 -3.68 -23.30 14.39
CA PRO A 352 -2.56 -22.88 15.22
C PRO A 352 -2.63 -21.41 15.64
N ILE A 353 -3.31 -20.55 14.87
CA ILE A 353 -3.44 -19.13 15.22
C ILE A 353 -4.48 -18.97 16.33
N VAL A 354 -5.61 -19.66 16.21
CA VAL A 354 -6.63 -19.75 17.27
C VAL A 354 -6.02 -20.29 18.57
N CYS A 355 -5.21 -21.34 18.47
CA CYS A 355 -4.51 -21.91 19.62
C CYS A 355 -3.53 -20.92 20.26
N VAL A 356 -2.77 -20.16 19.47
CA VAL A 356 -1.89 -19.11 20.00
C VAL A 356 -2.70 -18.04 20.74
N ASN A 357 -3.84 -17.62 20.19
CA ASN A 357 -4.68 -16.60 20.83
C ASN A 357 -5.27 -17.12 22.16
N ALA A 358 -5.71 -18.39 22.19
CA ALA A 358 -6.14 -19.04 23.43
C ALA A 358 -5.03 -19.19 24.46
N LEU A 359 -3.82 -19.57 24.03
CA LEU A 359 -2.66 -19.56 24.90
C LEU A 359 -2.39 -18.16 25.44
N CYS A 360 -2.55 -17.10 24.64
CA CYS A 360 -2.41 -15.73 25.14
C CYS A 360 -3.38 -15.47 26.29
N PHE A 361 -4.65 -15.82 26.11
CA PHE A 361 -5.67 -15.65 27.15
C PHE A 361 -5.36 -16.46 28.42
N PHE A 362 -4.94 -17.72 28.31
CA PHE A 362 -4.60 -18.54 29.47
C PHE A 362 -3.34 -18.03 30.19
N TYR A 363 -2.27 -17.69 29.46
CA TYR A 363 -1.05 -17.15 30.06
C TYR A 363 -1.29 -15.78 30.72
N PHE A 364 -2.13 -14.93 30.13
CA PHE A 364 -2.50 -13.64 30.70
C PHE A 364 -3.15 -13.79 32.08
N ASN A 365 -3.92 -14.85 32.30
CA ASN A 365 -4.58 -15.15 33.57
C ASN A 365 -3.82 -16.15 34.45
N GLY A 366 -2.53 -16.42 34.18
CA GLY A 366 -1.69 -17.30 35.00
C GLY A 366 -2.05 -18.80 34.90
N ARG A 367 -2.83 -19.21 33.91
CA ARG A 367 -3.31 -20.59 33.70
C ARG A 367 -2.70 -21.28 32.47
N GLY A 368 -1.62 -20.72 31.93
CA GLY A 368 -0.99 -21.19 30.69
C GLY A 368 -0.63 -22.68 30.65
N ASP A 369 -0.24 -23.25 31.79
CA ASP A 369 0.19 -24.66 31.88
C ASP A 369 -0.94 -25.67 31.65
N GLU A 370 -2.21 -25.26 31.78
CA GLU A 370 -3.38 -26.12 31.53
C GLU A 370 -3.59 -26.44 30.04
N LEU A 371 -2.86 -25.75 29.15
CA LEU A 371 -2.84 -25.96 27.71
C LEU A 371 -1.45 -26.39 27.20
N SER A 372 -0.71 -27.16 27.99
CA SER A 372 0.67 -27.56 27.68
C SER A 372 0.81 -28.30 26.33
N GLU A 373 -0.09 -29.23 26.00
CA GLU A 373 -0.07 -29.96 24.72
C GLU A 373 -0.37 -29.04 23.53
N THR A 374 -1.23 -28.03 23.74
CA THR A 374 -1.52 -27.01 22.72
C THR A 374 -0.29 -26.13 22.48
N LEU A 375 0.44 -25.76 23.53
CA LEU A 375 1.69 -25.01 23.42
C LEU A 375 2.76 -25.82 22.66
N ASP A 376 2.95 -27.09 23.01
CA ASP A 376 3.90 -27.98 22.33
C ASP A 376 3.59 -28.09 20.83
N TRP A 377 2.31 -28.16 20.47
CA TRP A 377 1.88 -28.17 19.07
C TRP A 377 2.16 -26.84 18.36
N VAL A 378 1.90 -25.70 19.01
CA VAL A 378 2.24 -24.37 18.48
C VAL A 378 3.75 -24.22 18.27
N GLU A 379 4.58 -24.70 19.20
CA GLU A 379 6.03 -24.74 19.04
C GLU A 379 6.45 -25.61 17.86
N ALA A 380 5.81 -26.77 17.67
CA ALA A 380 6.07 -27.62 16.51
C ALA A 380 5.69 -26.91 15.19
N VAL A 381 4.56 -26.21 15.13
CA VAL A 381 4.14 -25.40 13.98
C VAL A 381 5.18 -24.34 13.63
N LEU A 382 5.72 -23.65 14.64
CA LEU A 382 6.79 -22.67 14.46
C LEU A 382 8.10 -23.32 13.99
N ARG A 383 8.52 -24.40 14.66
CA ARG A 383 9.76 -25.15 14.38
C ARG A 383 9.78 -25.69 12.95
N HIS A 384 8.67 -26.24 12.50
CA HIS A 384 8.51 -26.82 11.15
C HIS A 384 8.01 -25.81 10.13
N ARG A 385 7.78 -24.54 10.53
CA ARG A 385 7.31 -23.46 9.67
C ARG A 385 5.99 -23.82 8.94
N ALA A 386 5.11 -24.56 9.61
CA ALA A 386 3.84 -25.00 9.02
C ALA A 386 2.88 -23.83 8.72
N TYR A 387 3.11 -22.66 9.34
CA TYR A 387 2.33 -21.44 9.14
C TYR A 387 2.63 -20.67 7.83
N LEU A 388 3.64 -21.08 7.04
CA LEU A 388 4.15 -20.28 5.90
C LEU A 388 3.12 -20.01 4.78
N HIS A 389 2.09 -20.85 4.68
CA HIS A 389 1.03 -20.74 3.67
C HIS A 389 -0.32 -20.35 4.29
N GLY A 390 -0.29 -19.74 5.47
CA GLY A 390 -1.49 -19.45 6.23
C GLY A 390 -2.11 -20.70 6.85
N THR A 391 -3.35 -20.54 7.28
CA THR A 391 -4.20 -21.57 7.87
C THR A 391 -5.57 -21.56 7.20
N ARG A 392 -6.52 -22.33 7.74
CA ARG A 392 -7.88 -22.36 7.21
C ARG A 392 -8.58 -21.01 7.34
N TYR A 393 -8.30 -20.28 8.42
CA TYR A 393 -9.02 -19.04 8.77
C TYR A 393 -8.21 -17.78 8.47
N TYR A 394 -6.88 -17.90 8.36
CA TYR A 394 -5.99 -16.78 8.10
C TYR A 394 -5.11 -17.06 6.89
N GLU A 395 -5.25 -16.24 5.85
CA GLU A 395 -4.44 -16.37 4.64
C GLU A 395 -2.94 -16.05 4.85
N PRO A 396 -2.56 -14.96 5.55
CA PRO A 396 -1.15 -14.59 5.65
C PRO A 396 -0.43 -15.34 6.78
N ALA A 397 0.82 -15.73 6.51
CA ALA A 397 1.74 -16.27 7.52
C ALA A 397 2.01 -15.26 8.66
N GLU A 398 1.89 -13.97 8.36
CA GLU A 398 2.06 -12.85 9.28
C GLU A 398 1.07 -12.88 10.44
N ALA A 399 -0.14 -13.44 10.25
CA ALA A 399 -1.12 -13.56 11.33
C ALA A 399 -0.59 -14.45 12.46
N PHE A 400 -0.09 -15.65 12.12
CA PHE A 400 0.52 -16.55 13.11
C PHE A 400 1.66 -15.89 13.87
N LEU A 401 2.55 -15.22 13.14
CA LEU A 401 3.67 -14.50 13.73
C LEU A 401 3.18 -13.34 14.63
N TYR A 402 2.16 -12.58 14.23
CA TYR A 402 1.60 -11.51 15.03
C TYR A 402 1.02 -12.01 16.36
N PHE A 403 0.14 -13.02 16.33
CA PHE A 403 -0.43 -13.60 17.55
C PHE A 403 0.65 -14.26 18.42
N LEU A 404 1.65 -14.89 17.82
CA LEU A 404 2.77 -15.44 18.57
C LEU A 404 3.56 -14.34 19.28
N CYS A 405 3.70 -13.17 18.65
CA CYS A 405 4.30 -11.99 19.28
C CYS A 405 3.51 -11.53 20.52
N ARG A 406 2.18 -11.62 20.49
CA ARG A 406 1.33 -11.33 21.65
C ARG A 406 1.60 -12.34 22.78
N LEU A 407 1.71 -13.63 22.45
CA LEU A 407 2.05 -14.66 23.44
C LEU A 407 3.44 -14.45 24.05
N LEU A 408 4.43 -14.11 23.21
CA LEU A 408 5.80 -13.83 23.65
C LEU A 408 5.90 -12.64 24.59
N ALA A 409 4.99 -11.66 24.47
CA ALA A 409 4.96 -10.49 25.34
C ALA A 409 4.60 -10.82 26.79
N ILE A 410 3.98 -11.97 27.02
CA ILE A 410 3.50 -12.43 28.34
C ILE A 410 4.08 -13.78 28.77
N SER A 411 4.84 -14.46 27.90
CA SER A 411 5.42 -15.78 28.16
C SER A 411 6.88 -15.85 27.72
N GLU A 412 7.77 -16.27 28.63
CA GLU A 412 9.20 -16.45 28.37
C GLU A 412 9.53 -17.70 27.53
N ARG A 413 8.56 -18.59 27.29
CA ARG A 413 8.81 -19.94 26.75
C ARG A 413 8.99 -20.01 25.24
N ALA A 414 8.44 -19.07 24.47
CA ALA A 414 8.49 -19.15 23.01
C ALA A 414 9.65 -18.33 22.39
N ARG A 415 10.10 -18.68 21.17
CA ARG A 415 11.09 -17.91 20.40
C ARG A 415 10.77 -17.91 18.92
N ALA A 416 10.71 -16.74 18.27
CA ALA A 416 10.34 -16.62 16.86
C ALA A 416 11.42 -15.95 15.98
N ALA A 417 11.46 -16.35 14.70
CA ALA A 417 12.28 -15.73 13.65
C ALA A 417 11.35 -15.11 12.59
N TRP A 418 11.66 -13.87 12.16
CA TRP A 418 10.69 -13.01 11.47
C TRP A 418 10.98 -12.81 9.99
N ARG A 419 9.91 -12.51 9.24
CA ARG A 419 9.94 -12.32 7.78
C ARG A 419 9.89 -10.82 7.44
N VAL A 420 11.07 -10.20 7.29
CA VAL A 420 11.19 -8.82 6.79
C VAL A 420 11.27 -8.84 5.26
N ASN A 421 10.70 -7.83 4.58
CA ASN A 421 10.71 -7.65 3.12
C ASN A 421 9.93 -8.70 2.29
N MET A 422 8.93 -9.37 2.86
CA MET A 422 7.98 -10.17 2.07
C MET A 422 6.88 -9.29 1.43
N PRO A 423 6.37 -9.64 0.23
CA PRO A 423 5.14 -9.03 -0.27
C PRO A 423 3.99 -9.36 0.68
N GLY A 424 3.05 -8.43 0.82
CA GLY A 424 1.85 -8.59 1.65
C GLY A 424 0.97 -7.36 1.52
N ASP A 425 -0.30 -7.50 1.89
CA ASP A 425 -1.24 -6.38 1.93
C ASP A 425 -0.96 -5.44 3.12
N ALA A 426 -1.85 -4.46 3.31
CA ALA A 426 -1.73 -3.49 4.41
C ALA A 426 -1.82 -4.17 5.79
N LEU A 427 -2.62 -5.22 5.94
CA LEU A 427 -2.79 -5.94 7.20
C LEU A 427 -1.51 -6.72 7.55
N ALA A 428 -0.98 -7.49 6.60
CA ALA A 428 0.28 -8.22 6.75
C ALA A 428 1.46 -7.27 7.03
N LEU A 429 1.47 -6.07 6.42
CA LEU A 429 2.45 -5.05 6.73
C LEU A 429 2.28 -4.51 8.16
N ALA A 430 1.05 -4.18 8.58
CA ALA A 430 0.77 -3.67 9.93
C ALA A 430 1.17 -4.69 11.01
N MET A 431 0.76 -5.95 10.86
CA MET A 431 1.13 -7.07 11.72
C MET A 431 2.65 -7.16 11.88
N ARG A 432 3.41 -7.10 10.77
CA ARG A 432 4.88 -7.12 10.81
C ARG A 432 5.47 -5.94 11.56
N VAL A 433 4.98 -4.73 11.30
CA VAL A 433 5.47 -3.51 11.98
C VAL A 433 5.23 -3.60 13.49
N ILE A 434 4.04 -4.02 13.91
CA ILE A 434 3.67 -4.16 15.32
C ILE A 434 4.54 -5.24 16.00
N SER A 435 4.67 -6.41 15.39
CA SER A 435 5.51 -7.50 15.91
C SER A 435 6.98 -7.07 16.05
N CYS A 436 7.53 -6.41 15.02
CA CYS A 436 8.92 -5.92 15.09
C CYS A 436 9.11 -4.89 16.21
N ARG A 437 8.14 -4.02 16.47
CA ARG A 437 8.20 -3.04 17.57
C ARG A 437 8.21 -3.75 18.93
N ALA A 438 7.33 -4.72 19.15
CA ALA A 438 7.22 -5.43 20.42
C ALA A 438 8.55 -6.10 20.84
N LEU A 439 9.28 -6.67 19.88
CA LEU A 439 10.53 -7.39 20.13
C LEU A 439 11.72 -6.48 20.44
N VAL A 440 11.76 -5.27 19.87
CA VAL A 440 12.82 -4.30 20.19
C VAL A 440 12.70 -3.84 21.65
N SER A 441 11.50 -3.88 22.21
CA SER A 441 11.22 -3.51 23.59
C SER A 441 11.43 -4.66 24.60
N MET A 442 11.69 -5.88 24.15
CA MET A 442 11.94 -7.02 25.05
C MET A 442 13.39 -7.04 25.55
N PRO A 443 13.64 -7.27 26.85
CA PRO A 443 14.99 -7.44 27.36
C PRO A 443 15.66 -8.67 26.71
N LEU A 444 16.85 -8.45 26.15
CA LEU A 444 17.71 -9.49 25.58
C LEU A 444 18.17 -10.45 26.69
N GLN A 445 17.41 -11.51 26.97
CA GLN A 445 17.89 -12.59 27.83
C GLN A 445 18.77 -13.54 27.00
N ILE A 446 20.08 -13.46 27.25
CA ILE A 446 21.09 -14.34 26.67
C ILE A 446 20.97 -15.70 27.38
N CYS A 447 20.16 -16.60 26.84
CA CYS A 447 20.26 -18.01 27.22
C CYS A 447 21.41 -18.67 26.44
N SER A 448 22.31 -19.33 27.17
CA SER A 448 23.42 -20.14 26.67
C SER A 448 22.91 -21.32 25.83
N GLY A 449 22.64 -21.08 24.54
CA GLY A 449 22.18 -22.09 23.59
C GLY A 449 22.14 -21.56 22.16
N SER A 450 23.32 -21.55 21.52
CA SER A 450 23.65 -21.51 20.07
C SER A 450 22.86 -20.66 19.04
N TRP A 451 21.93 -19.79 19.40
CA TRP A 451 21.34 -18.80 18.46
C TRP A 451 21.43 -17.39 19.05
N ARG A 452 22.42 -16.60 18.61
CA ARG A 452 22.55 -15.18 18.98
C ARG A 452 21.88 -14.30 17.91
N CYS A 453 20.88 -13.52 18.32
CA CYS A 453 20.43 -12.35 17.56
C CYS A 453 21.30 -11.16 18.02
N ASN A 454 22.29 -10.77 17.21
CA ASN A 454 23.12 -9.60 17.54
C ASN A 454 22.50 -8.32 16.96
N ARG A 455 22.16 -7.40 17.86
CA ARG A 455 22.09 -5.93 17.70
C ARG A 455 21.42 -5.38 16.43
N LEU A 456 20.22 -4.80 16.59
CA LEU A 456 19.60 -3.93 15.59
C LEU A 456 20.31 -2.56 15.62
N THR A 457 21.23 -2.28 14.71
CA THR A 457 21.74 -0.90 14.51
C THR A 457 20.88 -0.19 13.47
N VAL A 458 20.15 0.83 13.90
CA VAL A 458 19.45 1.76 13.00
C VAL A 458 20.49 2.73 12.43
N ALA A 459 20.89 2.51 11.19
CA ALA A 459 21.63 3.49 10.40
C ALA A 459 20.94 3.64 9.03
N GLY A 460 20.38 4.83 8.77
CA GLY A 460 19.97 5.34 7.46
C GLY A 460 19.23 4.37 6.51
N THR A 461 17.90 4.52 6.41
CA THR A 461 17.03 4.10 5.28
C THR A 461 17.13 2.66 4.73
N ARG A 462 17.91 1.76 5.32
CA ARG A 462 17.93 0.32 4.97
C ARG A 462 17.95 -0.54 6.23
N MET A 463 16.91 -1.37 6.37
CA MET A 463 16.85 -2.42 7.38
C MET A 463 17.51 -3.69 6.80
N VAL A 464 18.76 -3.96 7.16
CA VAL A 464 19.48 -5.18 6.75
C VAL A 464 19.65 -6.09 7.95
N LEU A 465 18.92 -7.20 7.98
CA LEU A 465 19.10 -8.28 8.95
C LEU A 465 20.26 -9.18 8.48
N GLN A 466 21.48 -8.96 8.95
CA GLN A 466 22.61 -9.87 8.70
C GLN A 466 22.59 -11.03 9.70
N ILE A 467 22.24 -12.23 9.25
CA ILE A 467 22.42 -13.48 9.99
C ILE A 467 23.73 -14.13 9.51
N ARG A 468 24.80 -14.05 10.30
CA ARG A 468 26.03 -14.84 10.06
C ARG A 468 25.92 -16.18 10.78
N LEU A 469 25.85 -17.27 10.01
CA LEU A 469 26.10 -18.63 10.49
C LEU A 469 27.59 -18.78 10.80
N LYS A 470 27.97 -18.93 12.08
CA LYS A 470 29.29 -19.48 12.42
C LYS A 470 29.19 -21.00 12.31
N ARG A 471 29.76 -21.59 11.25
CA ARG A 471 30.09 -23.01 11.23
C ARG A 471 31.19 -23.26 12.26
N GLY A 472 30.86 -23.91 13.37
CA GLY A 472 31.87 -24.51 14.25
C GLY A 472 32.36 -25.80 13.60
N LEU A 473 33.65 -25.84 13.25
CA LEU A 473 34.36 -27.07 12.95
C LEU A 473 34.36 -27.93 14.21
N ILE A 474 33.73 -29.10 14.15
CA ILE A 474 34.00 -30.21 15.07
C ILE A 474 35.36 -30.76 14.63
N ALA A 475 36.41 -30.46 15.39
CA ALA A 475 37.66 -31.19 15.30
C ALA A 475 37.50 -32.49 16.10
N ASN A 476 37.70 -33.63 15.43
CA ASN A 476 37.86 -34.93 16.06
C ASN A 476 39.08 -34.93 17.00
N ARG A 477 38.84 -35.08 18.31
CA ARG A 477 39.43 -36.12 19.17
C ARG A 477 38.80 -36.08 20.56
#